data_AF-A0A8I1E2G5-F1
#
_entry.id   AF-A0A8I1E2G5-F1
#
_cell.length_a   1.000
_cell.length_b   1.000
_cell.length_c   1.000
_cell.angle_alpha   90.00
_cell.angle_beta   90.00
_cell.angle_gamma   90.00
#
_symmetry.space_group_name_H-M   'P 1'
#
loop_
_entity.id
_entity.type
_entity.pdbx_description
1 polymer ?
#
loop_
_entity_poly.entity_id
_entity_poly.type
_entity_poly.pdbx_seq_one_letter_code
_entity_poly.pdbx_strand_id
1 'polypeptide(L)'
;MSSHHDYIIEITAQHDALKPFAPENGQPLRFKIGDAVIYTNEYGVQFRSCINGFYRPTEPSGLYARGMRYYLDSSAPWMPVAQSSLRPDDSA
;
A
#
# COMPACT_ATOMS: atom_id res chain seq x y z
N MET A 1 -11.89 3.03 27.12
CA MET A 1 -11.47 2.02 26.12
C MET A 1 -11.24 2.76 24.82
N SER A 2 -10.03 2.73 24.26
CA SER A 2 -9.73 3.38 22.98
C SER A 2 -10.51 2.65 21.88
N SER A 3 -11.31 3.37 21.10
CA SER A 3 -12.06 2.76 20.00
C SER A 3 -11.11 2.45 18.84
N HIS A 4 -11.52 1.54 17.94
CA HIS A 4 -10.75 1.26 16.71
C HIS A 4 -10.41 2.54 15.92
N HIS A 5 -11.29 3.54 15.99
CA HIS A 5 -11.12 4.84 15.37
C HIS A 5 -9.99 5.65 16.03
N ASP A 6 -9.95 5.72 17.36
CA ASP A 6 -8.91 6.43 18.11
C ASP A 6 -7.51 5.82 17.83
N TYR A 7 -7.44 4.50 17.73
CA TYR A 7 -6.21 3.79 17.37
C TYR A 7 -5.75 4.09 15.93
N ILE A 8 -6.67 4.20 14.97
CA ILE A 8 -6.33 4.59 13.59
C ILE A 8 -5.78 6.02 13.55
N ILE A 9 -6.38 6.94 14.31
CA ILE A 9 -5.92 8.32 14.41
C ILE A 9 -4.49 8.35 14.97
N GLU A 10 -4.23 7.62 16.06
CA GLU A 10 -2.91 7.57 16.68
C GLU A 10 -1.84 7.00 15.74
N ILE A 11 -2.12 5.86 15.09
CA ILE A 11 -1.19 5.25 14.14
C ILE A 11 -0.94 6.15 12.92
N THR A 12 -1.98 6.84 12.44
CA THR A 12 -1.84 7.78 11.31
C THR A 12 -0.98 8.98 11.71
N ALA A 13 -1.22 9.56 12.89
CA ALA A 13 -0.42 10.66 13.41
C ALA A 13 1.06 10.27 13.63
N GLN A 14 1.32 9.05 14.12
CA GLN A 14 2.69 8.53 14.27
C GLN A 14 3.38 8.31 12.92
N HIS A 15 2.66 7.77 11.93
CA HIS A 15 3.17 7.63 10.57
C HIS A 15 3.58 8.99 9.97
N ASP A 16 2.69 9.98 10.05
CA ASP A 16 2.91 11.31 9.47
C ASP A 16 4.10 12.02 10.13
N ALA A 17 4.30 11.81 11.43
CA ALA A 17 5.40 12.41 12.19
C ALA A 17 6.76 11.74 11.95
N LEU A 18 6.80 10.43 11.70
CA LEU A 18 8.05 9.65 11.76
C LEU A 18 8.49 9.04 10.43
N LYS A 19 7.55 8.66 9.55
CA LYS A 19 7.88 7.91 8.33
C LYS A 19 6.79 8.02 7.26
N PRO A 20 6.56 9.21 6.68
CA PRO A 20 5.64 9.34 5.57
C PRO A 20 6.10 8.47 4.38
N PHE A 21 5.18 7.68 3.80
CA PHE A 21 5.44 6.92 2.57
C PHE A 21 5.05 7.75 1.33
N ALA A 22 5.54 7.37 0.16
CA ALA A 22 5.17 8.03 -1.09
C ALA A 22 3.64 7.94 -1.33
N PRO A 23 2.97 9.00 -1.81
CA PRO A 23 3.53 10.28 -2.23
C PRO A 23 3.66 11.35 -1.12
N GLU A 24 3.27 11.06 0.13
CA GLU A 24 3.20 12.06 1.22
C GLU A 24 4.57 12.62 1.61
N ASN A 25 5.63 11.85 1.42
CA ASN A 25 7.01 12.30 1.62
C ASN A 25 7.60 13.05 0.41
N GLY A 26 6.79 13.42 -0.57
CA GLY A 26 7.22 14.12 -1.79
C GLY A 26 7.92 13.23 -2.83
N GLN A 27 8.08 11.93 -2.57
CA GLN A 27 8.60 10.98 -3.55
C GLN A 27 7.49 10.46 -4.47
N PRO A 28 7.78 10.21 -5.76
CA PRO A 28 6.80 9.58 -6.63
C PRO A 28 6.53 8.14 -6.19
N LEU A 29 5.32 7.66 -6.46
CA LEU A 29 4.99 6.24 -6.38
C LEU A 29 5.89 5.46 -7.35
N ARG A 30 6.46 4.34 -6.87
CA ARG A 30 7.44 3.54 -7.64
C ARG A 30 6.85 2.86 -8.87
N PHE A 31 5.60 2.42 -8.78
CA PHE A 31 4.91 1.70 -9.86
C PHE A 31 3.78 2.53 -10.45
N LYS A 32 3.45 2.27 -11.72
CA LYS A 32 2.34 2.85 -12.48
C LYS A 32 1.26 1.80 -12.74
N ILE A 33 0.05 2.26 -13.04
CA ILE A 33 -1.03 1.39 -13.48
C ILE A 33 -0.60 0.66 -14.77
N GLY A 34 -0.80 -0.65 -14.80
CA GLY A 34 -0.37 -1.54 -15.89
C GLY A 34 1.00 -2.19 -15.67
N ASP A 35 1.81 -1.74 -14.70
CA ASP A 35 3.11 -2.37 -14.42
C ASP A 35 2.92 -3.80 -13.92
N ALA A 36 3.67 -4.73 -14.50
CA ALA A 36 3.78 -6.11 -14.02
C ALA A 36 4.65 -6.15 -12.75
N VAL A 37 4.12 -6.77 -11.70
CA VAL A 37 4.75 -6.84 -10.38
C VAL A 37 4.63 -8.23 -9.77
N ILE A 38 5.61 -8.56 -8.95
CA ILE A 38 5.55 -9.71 -8.04
C ILE A 38 5.13 -9.18 -6.67
N TYR A 39 3.94 -9.59 -6.24
CA TYR A 39 3.42 -9.34 -4.90
C TYR A 39 3.84 -10.46 -3.95
N THR A 40 4.45 -10.10 -2.83
CA THR A 40 4.74 -11.04 -1.73
C THR A 40 3.78 -10.78 -0.58
N ASN A 41 2.98 -11.78 -0.23
CA ASN A 41 2.06 -11.68 0.91
C ASN A 41 2.79 -11.81 2.26
N GLU A 42 2.04 -11.67 3.36
CA GLU A 42 2.57 -11.78 4.73
C GLU A 42 3.18 -13.15 5.07
N TYR A 43 2.80 -14.20 4.34
CA TYR A 43 3.32 -15.56 4.48
C TYR A 43 4.56 -15.81 3.59
N GLY A 44 5.04 -14.80 2.86
CA GLY A 44 6.18 -14.92 1.96
C GLY A 44 5.86 -15.56 0.60
N VAL A 45 4.58 -15.82 0.30
CA VAL A 45 4.14 -16.39 -0.97
C VAL A 45 4.08 -15.30 -2.03
N GLN A 46 4.60 -15.62 -3.22
CA GLN A 46 4.73 -14.70 -4.34
C GLN A 46 3.65 -14.94 -5.40
N PHE A 47 3.05 -13.86 -5.89
CA PHE A 47 2.04 -13.87 -6.93
C PHE A 47 2.42 -12.86 -8.01
N ARG A 48 2.32 -13.27 -9.28
CA ARG A 48 2.40 -12.35 -10.41
C ARG A 48 1.08 -11.62 -10.55
N SER A 49 1.14 -10.30 -10.67
CA SER A 49 -0.02 -9.44 -10.79
C SER A 49 0.35 -8.16 -11.52
N CYS A 50 -0.65 -7.39 -11.94
CA CYS A 50 -0.44 -6.03 -12.45
C CYS A 50 -0.99 -5.00 -11.48
N ILE A 51 -0.42 -3.80 -11.50
CA ILE A 51 -0.98 -2.65 -10.79
C ILE A 51 -2.25 -2.21 -11.50
N ASN A 52 -3.38 -2.27 -10.81
CA ASN A 52 -4.68 -1.87 -11.34
C ASN A 52 -5.05 -0.44 -10.93
N GLY A 53 -4.53 0.04 -9.80
CA GLY A 53 -4.88 1.37 -9.31
C GLY A 53 -4.05 1.83 -8.12
N PHE A 54 -4.36 3.03 -7.65
CA PHE A 54 -3.74 3.62 -6.46
C PHE A 54 -4.74 3.70 -5.32
N TYR A 55 -4.30 3.31 -4.14
CA TYR A 55 -5.06 3.49 -2.92
C TYR A 55 -4.91 4.93 -2.43
N ARG A 56 -6.03 5.66 -2.40
CA ARG A 56 -6.10 7.05 -1.94
C ARG A 56 -7.33 7.22 -1.06
N PRO A 57 -7.22 6.96 0.25
CA PRO A 57 -8.35 7.17 1.16
C PRO A 57 -8.65 8.67 1.29
N THR A 58 -9.92 9.00 1.47
CA THR A 58 -10.39 10.37 1.72
C THR A 58 -10.33 10.77 3.20
N GLU A 59 -10.20 9.78 4.08
CA GLU A 59 -10.13 9.91 5.54
C GLU A 59 -8.85 9.25 6.07
N PRO A 60 -8.43 9.55 7.32
CA PRO A 60 -7.34 8.85 7.97
C PRO A 60 -7.53 7.33 7.90
N SER A 61 -6.54 6.65 7.34
CA SER A 61 -6.59 5.21 7.11
C SER A 61 -5.36 4.53 7.69
N GLY A 62 -5.58 3.59 8.61
CA GLY A 62 -4.51 2.76 9.15
C GLY A 62 -3.81 1.92 8.07
N LEU A 63 -4.49 1.55 6.99
CA LEU A 63 -3.87 0.87 5.85
C LEU A 63 -2.90 1.80 5.12
N TYR A 64 -3.29 3.06 4.94
CA TYR A 64 -2.43 4.06 4.31
C TYR A 64 -1.26 4.43 5.22
N ALA A 65 -1.49 4.60 6.53
CA ALA A 65 -0.41 4.78 7.50
C ALA A 65 0.59 3.60 7.53
N ARG A 66 0.15 2.39 7.16
CA ARG A 66 1.00 1.19 7.05
C ARG A 66 1.72 1.05 5.70
N GLY A 67 1.63 2.04 4.81
CA GLY A 67 2.32 2.04 3.53
C GLY A 67 1.58 1.35 2.38
N MET A 68 0.29 1.00 2.56
CA MET A 68 -0.55 0.48 1.48
C MET A 68 -0.80 1.58 0.45
N ARG A 69 -0.46 1.36 -0.83
CA ARG A 69 -0.51 2.39 -1.88
C ARG A 69 -1.10 1.90 -3.21
N TYR A 70 -1.18 0.59 -3.43
CA TYR A 70 -1.53 0.04 -4.74
C TYR A 70 -2.69 -0.95 -4.66
N TYR A 71 -3.52 -0.97 -5.68
CA TYR A 71 -4.44 -2.06 -5.96
C TYR A 71 -3.85 -2.97 -7.02
N LEU A 72 -4.04 -4.26 -6.84
CA LEU A 72 -3.58 -5.30 -7.74
C LEU A 72 -4.75 -5.90 -8.50
N ASP A 73 -4.52 -6.25 -9.76
CA ASP A 73 -5.42 -7.10 -10.53
C ASP A 73 -5.32 -8.55 -10.04
N SER A 74 -5.98 -8.81 -8.91
CA SER A 74 -5.94 -10.09 -8.19
C SER A 74 -7.35 -10.50 -7.75
N SER A 75 -7.48 -11.67 -7.12
CA SER A 75 -8.75 -12.13 -6.55
C SER A 75 -9.29 -11.26 -5.41
N ALA A 76 -8.49 -10.32 -4.88
CA ALA A 76 -8.91 -9.35 -3.87
C ALA A 76 -8.67 -7.91 -4.35
N PRO A 77 -9.38 -7.45 -5.40
CA PRO A 77 -9.10 -6.15 -6.03
C PRO A 77 -9.44 -4.94 -5.14
N TRP A 78 -10.17 -5.17 -4.04
CA TRP A 78 -10.58 -4.18 -3.06
C TRP A 78 -9.57 -3.99 -1.91
N MET A 79 -8.56 -4.87 -1.77
CA MET A 79 -7.57 -4.78 -0.70
C MET A 79 -6.28 -4.14 -1.23
N PRO A 80 -5.84 -2.99 -0.68
CA PRO A 80 -4.60 -2.37 -1.12
C PRO A 80 -3.38 -3.09 -0.55
N VAL A 81 -2.26 -3.01 -1.26
CA VAL A 81 -0.98 -3.62 -0.88
C VAL A 81 0.11 -2.58 -0.68
N ALA A 82 1.10 -2.95 0.15
CA ALA A 82 2.21 -2.09 0.51
C ALA A 82 3.22 -2.01 -0.62
N GLN A 83 3.77 -0.83 -0.86
CA GLN A 83 4.84 -0.64 -1.84
C GLN A 83 6.06 -1.56 -1.55
N SER A 84 6.34 -1.82 -0.27
CA SER A 84 7.43 -2.71 0.17
C SER A 84 7.19 -4.19 -0.14
N SER A 85 5.94 -4.60 -0.30
CA SER A 85 5.54 -5.97 -0.67
C SER A 85 5.61 -6.23 -2.17
N LEU A 86 5.92 -5.20 -2.96
CA LEU A 86 5.96 -5.27 -4.42
C LEU A 86 7.38 -5.20 -4.95
N ARG A 87 7.64 -5.99 -5.99
CA ARG A 87 8.86 -5.93 -6.80
C ARG A 87 8.48 -5.91 -8.27
N PRO A 88 9.26 -5.25 -9.15
CA PRO A 88 9.06 -5.36 -10.59
C PRO A 88 9.11 -6.84 -11.01
N ASP A 89 8.21 -7.24 -11.91
CA ASP A 89 8.37 -8.52 -12.60
C ASP A 89 9.27 -8.29 -13.81
N ASP A 90 10.57 -8.59 -13.65
CA ASP A 90 11.57 -8.46 -14.72
C ASP A 90 11.48 -9.57 -15.78
N SER A 91 10.42 -10.39 -15.74
CA SER A 91 10.11 -11.39 -16.77
C SER A 91 9.57 -10.70 -18.03
N ALA A 92 10.44 -9.96 -18.73
CA ALA A 92 10.21 -9.41 -20.06
C ALA A 92 10.66 -10.39 -21.15
#